data_AF-A0A820L3D1-F1
#
_entry.id   AF-A0A820L3D1-F1
#
_cell.length_a   1.000
_cell.length_b   1.000
_cell.length_c   1.000
_cell.angle_alpha   90.00
_cell.angle_beta   90.00
_cell.angle_gamma   90.00
#
_symmetry.space_group_name_H-M   'P 1'
#
loop_
_entity.id
_entity.type
_entity.pdbx_description
1 polymer ?
#
loop_
_entity_poly.entity_id
_entity_poly.type
_entity_poly.pdbx_seq_one_letter_code
_entity_poly.pdbx_strand_id
1 'polypeptide(L)'
;MYTSLNNPPVSICPLGTGNDLSRVLGWGRYYNKKRLVTMLQQIPNAQPIVLDRWQITFEQLAITNPIEESQNLRRCLSYFLDHPNVRSLCHT
;
A
#
# COMPACT_ATOMS: atom_id res chain seq x y z
N MET A 1 14.38 12.87 -9.52
CA MET A 1 15.15 12.74 -8.27
C MET A 1 14.27 12.10 -7.23
N TYR A 2 14.72 11.07 -6.51
CA TYR A 2 13.93 10.38 -5.49
C TYR A 2 13.83 11.27 -4.24
N THR A 3 12.67 11.89 -4.02
CA THR A 3 12.50 13.01 -3.09
C THR A 3 12.28 12.64 -1.62
N SER A 4 12.48 11.39 -1.21
CA SER A 4 12.33 10.98 0.19
C SER A 4 13.22 9.78 0.52
N LEU A 5 14.23 9.96 1.40
CA LEU A 5 14.99 8.85 1.98
C LEU A 5 14.09 7.85 2.73
N ASN A 6 12.91 8.29 3.17
CA ASN A 6 11.98 7.48 3.94
C ASN A 6 11.13 6.54 3.08
N ASN A 7 11.20 6.65 1.75
CA ASN A 7 10.43 5.81 0.81
C ASN A 7 11.29 5.45 -0.41
N PRO A 8 12.24 4.51 -0.30
CA PRO A 8 13.04 4.09 -1.43
C PRO A 8 12.17 3.41 -2.51
N PRO A 9 12.54 3.52 -3.79
CA PRO A 9 11.89 2.77 -4.87
C PRO A 9 11.99 1.27 -4.63
N VAL A 10 10.92 0.54 -4.95
CA VAL A 10 10.85 -0.90 -4.80
C VAL A 10 10.42 -1.55 -6.12
N SER A 11 11.06 -2.68 -6.46
CA SER A 11 10.69 -3.53 -7.60
C SER A 11 10.00 -4.81 -7.10
N ILE A 12 9.11 -5.39 -7.91
CA ILE A 12 8.29 -6.55 -7.49
C ILE A 12 8.84 -7.83 -8.10
N CYS A 13 9.16 -8.84 -7.29
CA CYS A 13 9.47 -10.19 -7.76
C CYS A 13 8.25 -11.12 -7.65
N PRO A 14 7.72 -11.68 -8.76
CA PRO A 14 6.47 -12.44 -8.77
C PRO A 14 6.60 -13.90 -8.27
N LEU A 15 6.94 -14.09 -6.99
CA LEU A 15 7.19 -15.42 -6.40
C LEU A 15 5.91 -16.19 -6.00
N GLY A 16 4.79 -15.50 -5.79
CA GLY A 16 3.52 -16.09 -5.36
C GLY A 16 2.56 -16.40 -6.51
N THR A 17 1.31 -16.71 -6.18
CA THR A 17 0.22 -16.88 -7.17
C THR A 17 -0.52 -15.55 -7.45
N GLY A 18 -0.64 -14.67 -6.45
CA GLY A 18 -1.28 -13.35 -6.53
C GLY A 18 -0.33 -12.20 -6.94
N ASN A 19 0.26 -12.28 -8.14
CA ASN A 19 1.25 -11.30 -8.63
C ASN A 19 0.64 -10.13 -9.41
N ASP A 20 -0.53 -9.61 -9.03
CA ASP A 20 -1.26 -8.65 -9.87
C ASP A 20 -0.52 -7.34 -10.07
N LEU A 21 0.11 -6.80 -9.02
CA LEU A 21 0.97 -5.62 -9.17
C LEU A 21 2.16 -5.86 -10.11
N SER A 22 2.75 -7.07 -10.11
CA SER A 22 3.82 -7.41 -11.05
C SER A 22 3.34 -7.45 -12.50
N ARG A 23 2.09 -7.87 -12.74
CA ARG A 23 1.49 -7.90 -14.09
C ARG A 23 1.18 -6.49 -14.57
N VAL A 24 0.55 -5.68 -13.71
CA VAL A 24 0.17 -4.30 -14.03
C VAL A 24 1.41 -3.43 -14.26
N LEU A 25 2.45 -3.59 -13.44
CA LEU A 25 3.69 -2.81 -13.51
C LEU A 25 4.75 -3.42 -14.44
N GLY A 26 4.43 -4.49 -15.17
CA GLY A 26 5.32 -5.05 -16.20
C GLY A 26 6.51 -5.87 -15.69
N TRP A 27 6.61 -6.20 -14.40
CA TRP A 27 7.66 -7.05 -13.84
C TRP A 27 7.48 -8.55 -14.16
N GLY A 28 6.34 -8.93 -14.74
CA GLY A 28 6.07 -10.26 -15.27
C GLY A 28 4.95 -10.99 -14.54
N ARG A 29 4.52 -12.13 -15.09
CA ARG A 29 3.35 -12.88 -14.59
C ARG A 29 3.67 -13.87 -13.48
N TYR A 30 4.89 -14.42 -13.50
CA TYR A 30 5.38 -15.47 -12.62
C TYR A 30 6.90 -15.41 -12.54
N TYR A 31 7.46 -15.94 -11.47
CA TYR A 31 8.90 -16.02 -11.29
C TYR A 31 9.53 -17.07 -12.21
N ASN A 32 10.60 -16.67 -12.90
CA ASN A 32 11.41 -17.58 -13.70
C ASN A 32 12.89 -17.39 -13.32
N LYS A 33 13.50 -18.44 -12.75
CA LYS A 33 14.92 -18.44 -12.34
C LYS A 33 15.86 -17.98 -13.46
N LYS A 34 15.57 -18.35 -14.72
CA LYS A 34 16.38 -17.98 -15.89
C LYS A 34 16.33 -16.48 -16.20
N ARG A 35 15.30 -15.77 -15.71
CA ARG A 35 15.09 -14.33 -15.95
C ARG A 35 15.51 -13.45 -14.78
N LEU A 36 15.91 -14.02 -13.64
CA LEU A 36 16.27 -13.25 -12.45
C LEU A 36 17.39 -12.25 -12.75
N VAL A 37 18.47 -12.69 -13.39
CA VAL A 37 19.60 -11.81 -13.74
C VAL A 37 19.15 -10.68 -14.66
N THR A 38 18.37 -10.99 -15.70
CA THR A 38 17.82 -9.99 -16.62
C THR A 38 16.91 -9.00 -15.91
N MET A 39 16.09 -9.46 -14.98
CA MET A 39 15.20 -8.61 -14.19
C MET A 39 16.00 -7.66 -13.29
N LEU A 40 17.05 -8.14 -12.62
CA LEU A 40 17.94 -7.30 -11.80
C LEU A 40 18.67 -6.25 -12.65
N GLN A 41 19.09 -6.61 -13.87
CA GLN A 41 19.71 -5.68 -14.82
C GLN A 41 18.74 -4.59 -15.32
N GLN A 42 17.42 -4.82 -15.25
CA GLN A 42 16.42 -3.83 -15.64
C GLN A 42 16.14 -2.79 -14.54
N ILE A 43 16.38 -3.11 -13.26
CA ILE A 43 16.07 -2.23 -12.12
C ILE A 43 16.67 -0.82 -12.25
N PRO A 44 17.96 -0.64 -12.61
CA PRO A 44 18.55 0.70 -12.71
C PRO A 44 17.90 1.59 -13.78
N ASN A 45 17.30 0.98 -14.81
CA ASN A 45 16.64 1.67 -15.92
C ASN A 45 15.12 1.73 -15.76
N ALA A 46 14.56 1.09 -14.73
CA ALA A 46 13.13 1.02 -14.50
C ALA A 46 12.58 2.40 -14.11
N GLN A 47 11.38 2.71 -14.60
CA GLN A 47 10.71 3.96 -14.26
C GLN A 47 9.94 3.79 -12.94
N PRO A 48 10.19 4.63 -11.92
CA PRO A 48 9.43 4.61 -10.69
C PRO A 48 7.99 5.09 -10.93
N ILE A 49 7.03 4.43 -10.30
CA ILE A 49 5.62 4.79 -10.33
C ILE A 49 5.17 5.02 -8.89
N VAL A 50 4.40 6.08 -8.65
CA VAL A 50 3.81 6.37 -7.34
C VAL A 50 2.59 5.46 -7.15
N LEU A 51 2.51 4.83 -5.98
CA LEU A 51 1.37 3.99 -5.60
C LEU A 51 0.74 4.52 -4.32
N ASP A 52 -0.59 4.52 -4.29
CA ASP A 52 -1.33 4.77 -3.07
C ASP A 52 -1.20 3.58 -2.13
N ARG A 53 -0.88 3.86 -0.86
CA ARG A 53 -0.82 2.83 0.20
C ARG A 53 -1.90 3.10 1.21
N TRP A 54 -2.83 2.16 1.32
CA TRP A 54 -3.90 2.23 2.32
C TRP A 54 -3.50 1.46 3.56
N GLN A 55 -3.69 2.08 4.71
CA GLN A 55 -3.51 1.45 6.01
C GLN A 55 -4.88 1.30 6.65
N ILE A 56 -5.27 0.05 6.92
CA ILE A 56 -6.54 -0.29 7.54
C ILE A 56 -6.24 -0.87 8.92
N THR A 57 -6.86 -0.31 9.95
CA THR A 57 -6.78 -0.81 11.33
C THR A 57 -8.15 -1.35 11.71
N PHE A 58 -8.17 -2.59 12.21
CA PHE A 58 -9.38 -3.22 12.72
C PHE A 58 -9.37 -3.15 14.24
N GLU A 59 -10.49 -2.69 14.82
CA GLU A 59 -10.68 -2.67 16.26
C GLU A 59 -11.97 -3.41 16.59
N GLN A 60 -11.90 -4.37 17.51
CA GLN A 60 -13.08 -5.06 17.98
C GLN A 60 -13.82 -4.15 18.96
N LEU A 61 -15.05 -3.78 18.58
CA LEU A 61 -15.91 -2.99 19.43
C LEU A 61 -16.64 -3.96 20.38
N ALA A 62 -16.33 -3.88 21.67
CA ALA A 62 -17.19 -4.50 22.68
C ALA A 62 -18.49 -3.70 22.73
N ILE A 63 -19.57 -4.25 22.20
CA ILE A 63 -20.90 -3.65 22.33
C ILE A 63 -21.49 -4.25 23.61
N THR A 64 -21.30 -3.56 24.74
CA THR A 64 -21.97 -3.92 25.98
C THR A 64 -23.34 -3.24 26.09
N ASN A 65 -23.57 -2.08 25.43
CA ASN A 65 -24.86 -1.39 25.40
C ASN A 65 -25.10 -0.56 24.11
N PRO A 66 -26.36 -0.21 23.74
CA PRO A 66 -26.69 0.54 22.50
C PRO A 66 -26.09 1.96 22.40
N ILE A 67 -25.76 2.58 23.53
CA ILE A 67 -25.13 3.92 23.57
C ILE A 67 -23.67 3.86 23.08
N GLU A 68 -22.99 2.72 23.26
CA GLU A 68 -21.60 2.54 22.81
C GLU A 68 -21.49 2.48 21.28
N GLU A 69 -22.51 2.02 20.55
CA GLU A 69 -22.47 1.93 19.09
C GLU A 69 -22.26 3.31 18.43
N SER A 70 -23.02 4.31 18.87
CA SER A 70 -22.89 5.68 18.37
C SER A 70 -21.53 6.31 18.72
N GLN A 71 -20.97 5.97 19.88
CA GLN A 71 -19.64 6.44 20.31
C GLN A 71 -18.52 5.75 19.51
N ASN A 72 -18.68 4.45 19.26
CA ASN A 72 -17.74 3.65 18.48
C ASN A 72 -17.67 4.11 17.02
N LEU A 73 -18.82 4.41 16.40
CA LEU A 73 -18.85 4.98 15.05
C LEU A 73 -18.14 6.34 14.98
N ARG A 74 -18.38 7.22 15.97
CA ARG A 74 -17.67 8.51 16.07
C ARG A 74 -16.16 8.33 16.21
N ARG A 75 -15.72 7.34 16.99
CA ARG A 75 -14.30 7.01 17.18
C ARG A 75 -13.66 6.44 15.91
N CYS A 76 -14.32 5.52 15.21
CA CYS A 76 -13.84 5.00 13.93
C CYS A 76 -13.72 6.12 12.88
N LEU A 77 -14.70 7.02 12.82
CA LEU A 77 -14.67 8.19 11.93
C LEU A 77 -13.53 9.15 12.30
N SER A 78 -13.29 9.41 13.59
CA SER A 78 -12.17 10.25 14.01
C SER A 78 -10.83 9.61 13.64
N TYR A 79 -10.65 8.29 13.81
CA TYR A 79 -9.43 7.60 13.35
C TYR A 79 -9.16 7.81 11.86
N PHE A 80 -10.20 7.77 11.03
CA PHE A 80 -10.06 8.01 9.60
C PHE A 80 -9.72 9.47 9.29
N LEU A 81 -10.45 10.42 9.87
CA LEU A 81 -10.31 11.85 9.61
C LEU A 81 -9.05 12.48 10.23
N ASP A 82 -8.55 11.92 11.33
CA ASP A 82 -7.36 12.40 12.04
C ASP A 82 -6.08 11.68 11.60
N HIS A 83 -6.19 10.71 10.68
CA HIS A 83 -5.01 10.04 10.16
C HIS A 83 -4.16 11.06 9.37
N PRO A 84 -2.87 11.22 9.70
CA PRO A 84 -2.01 12.27 9.11
C PRO A 84 -1.93 12.21 7.57
N ASN A 85 -2.08 11.01 7.01
CA ASN A 85 -2.09 10.78 5.56
C ASN A 85 -3.45 11.06 4.88
N VAL A 86 -4.58 10.99 5.62
CA VAL A 86 -5.93 11.22 5.06
C VAL A 86 -6.23 12.72 4.98
N ARG A 87 -5.82 13.52 5.97
CA ARG A 87 -6.00 14.99 5.94
C ARG A 87 -5.36 15.67 4.73
N SER A 88 -4.29 15.10 4.18
CA SER A 88 -3.57 15.68 3.04
C SER A 88 -4.33 15.59 1.70
N LEU A 89 -5.32 14.70 1.59
CA LEU A 89 -6.12 14.50 0.37
C LEU A 89 -7.29 15.50 0.26
N CYS A 90 -7.69 16.15 1.36
CA CYS A 90 -8.86 17.03 1.42
C CYS A 90 -8.57 18.49 1.06
N HIS A 91 -7.31 18.83 0.75
CA HIS A 91 -6.84 20.21 0.52
C HIS A 91 -6.30 20.46 -0.90
N THR A 92 -6.65 19.62 -1.86
CA THR A 92 -6.43 19.84 -3.31
C THR A 92 -7.76 19.91 -4.02
#